data_AF-A0A934HNB4-F1
#
_entry.id   AF-A0A934HNB4-F1
#
_cell.length_a   1.000
_cell.length_b   1.000
_cell.length_c   1.000
_cell.angle_alpha   90.00
_cell.angle_beta   90.00
_cell.angle_gamma   90.00
#
_symmetry.space_group_name_H-M   'P 1'
#
loop_
_entity.id
_entity.type
_entity.pdbx_description
1 polymer ?
#
loop_
_entity_poly.entity_id
_entity_poly.type
_entity_poly.pdbx_seq_one_letter_code
_entity_poly.pdbx_strand_id
1 'polypeptide(L)'
;MNKTFKTIIRTLTATALLIAKAYAEGNTTLSAANTKVSMRETLIGSAAIERVYAIDGHHTLVIGADAVLSVDNGITIIKKYEQGEIAPVPAYLLRHDLAQPFAFKNPAITGNLLPTTGNKITFGSLINAKDAYVELDLAQQAIAACEKTGGDMTFVIPKASGNYARLVSVDAAVAFDYLAQEAVRDTTWFAACSSEGNSLSRFLVEKYYGHKASPVKTAKVFPGRTLEGIAYVREFTAPAETEVKYNPAEHAAERALAAQEAAAMKSGFVKPDGQVKYTGVYNGEYKNTGCARVTVKVTGRLSLRNTLQAKAYDFKVCKGLAAFLGENDRVDMRHVYAAYTK
;
A
#
# COMPACT_ATOMS: atom_id res chain seq x y z
N MET A 1 -5.12 54.65 22.70
CA MET A 1 -4.52 53.32 22.44
C MET A 1 -3.97 52.75 23.73
N ASN A 2 -4.51 51.60 24.14
CA ASN A 2 -4.37 51.00 25.46
C ASN A 2 -2.91 50.52 25.71
N LYS A 3 -2.35 50.78 26.90
CA LYS A 3 -0.94 50.46 27.23
C LYS A 3 -0.61 48.99 26.99
N THR A 4 -1.59 48.11 27.18
CA THR A 4 -1.48 46.66 26.96
C THR A 4 -1.23 46.28 25.49
N PHE A 5 -1.79 47.03 24.54
CA PHE A 5 -1.63 46.75 23.11
C PHE A 5 -0.24 47.16 22.59
N LYS A 6 0.35 48.21 23.17
CA LYS A 6 1.74 48.61 22.88
C LYS A 6 2.75 47.58 23.40
N THR A 7 2.47 46.91 24.52
CA THR A 7 3.34 45.87 25.06
C THR A 7 3.33 44.63 24.17
N ILE A 8 2.15 44.16 23.74
CA ILE A 8 2.04 42.95 22.88
C ILE A 8 2.74 43.14 21.53
N ILE A 9 2.60 44.32 20.89
CA ILE A 9 3.29 44.60 19.62
C ILE A 9 4.81 44.68 19.82
N ARG A 10 5.29 45.22 20.95
CA ARG A 10 6.73 45.26 21.27
C ARG A 10 7.31 43.87 21.55
N THR A 11 6.55 42.98 22.18
CA THR A 11 6.99 41.61 22.41
C THR A 11 7.03 40.82 21.09
N LEU A 12 6.01 40.94 20.24
CA LEU A 12 5.97 40.25 18.94
C LEU A 12 7.06 40.71 17.97
N THR A 13 7.39 42.01 17.96
CA THR A 13 8.49 42.54 17.15
C THR A 13 9.86 42.17 17.71
N ALA A 14 10.03 42.08 19.03
CA ALA A 14 11.27 41.60 19.64
C ALA A 14 11.54 40.11 19.33
N THR A 15 10.52 39.25 19.37
CA THR A 15 10.68 37.81 19.06
C THR A 15 10.94 37.58 17.57
N ALA A 16 10.26 38.31 16.69
CA ALA A 16 10.52 38.24 15.25
C ALA A 16 11.92 38.76 14.87
N LEU A 17 12.40 39.80 15.57
CA LEU A 17 13.75 40.33 15.36
C LEU A 17 14.83 39.39 15.92
N LEU A 18 14.56 38.66 17.02
CA LEU A 18 15.46 37.63 17.56
C LEU A 18 15.57 36.41 16.62
N ILE A 19 14.46 35.98 16.01
CA ILE A 19 14.45 34.88 15.03
C ILE A 19 15.14 35.31 13.73
N ALA A 20 14.90 36.53 13.25
CA ALA A 20 15.57 37.07 12.07
C ALA A 20 17.08 37.30 12.31
N LYS A 21 17.47 37.70 13.52
CA LYS A 21 18.88 37.86 13.90
C LYS A 21 19.60 36.52 14.05
N ALA A 22 18.90 35.46 14.51
CA ALA A 22 19.41 34.08 14.50
C ALA A 22 19.57 33.50 13.08
N TYR A 23 18.82 34.00 12.09
CA TYR A 23 18.99 33.63 10.67
C TYR A 23 20.01 34.49 9.92
N ALA A 24 20.24 35.74 10.35
CA ALA A 24 21.10 36.70 9.65
C ALA A 24 22.53 36.78 10.21
N GLU A 25 22.72 36.53 11.52
CA GLU A 25 24.04 36.41 12.11
C GLU A 25 24.43 34.94 12.10
N GLY A 26 25.23 34.56 11.11
CA GLY A 26 25.85 33.25 10.97
C GLY A 26 26.70 32.90 12.19
N ASN A 27 26.04 32.50 13.28
CA ASN A 27 26.66 31.92 14.45
C ASN A 27 26.86 30.43 14.17
N THR A 28 27.74 30.20 13.20
CA THR A 28 28.57 29.02 13.07
C THR A 28 29.48 28.94 14.30
N THR A 29 28.90 28.54 15.42
CA THR A 29 29.58 27.61 16.32
C THR A 29 28.87 26.27 16.19
N LEU A 30 28.80 25.78 14.95
CA LEU A 30 28.91 24.37 14.65
C LEU A 30 30.22 23.92 15.30
N SER A 31 30.13 23.46 16.55
CA SER A 31 31.13 22.54 17.06
C SER A 31 31.30 21.46 16.00
N ALA A 32 32.55 21.18 15.62
CA ALA A 32 32.91 20.10 14.72
C ALA A 32 32.46 18.74 15.29
N ALA A 33 31.17 18.45 15.20
CA ALA A 33 30.51 17.27 15.71
C ALA A 33 29.48 16.81 14.67
N ASN A 34 29.95 15.93 13.77
CA ASN A 34 29.19 15.14 12.80
C ASN A 34 28.50 15.88 11.65
N THR A 35 29.29 16.41 10.71
CA THR A 35 28.94 16.40 9.26
C THR A 35 29.01 14.97 8.69
N LYS A 36 28.44 13.99 9.40
CA LYS A 36 28.27 12.65 8.84
C LYS A 36 27.05 12.72 7.94
N VAL A 37 27.29 12.78 6.63
CA VAL A 37 26.29 12.51 5.59
C VAL A 37 25.52 11.26 6.00
N SER A 38 24.20 11.30 5.97
CA SER A 38 23.41 10.15 6.39
C SER A 38 23.74 8.94 5.51
N MET A 39 23.53 7.75 6.04
CA MET A 39 23.81 6.53 5.29
C MET A 39 22.95 6.47 4.02
N ARG A 40 21.68 6.93 4.09
CA ARG A 40 20.82 6.99 2.90
C ARG A 40 21.34 7.97 1.86
N GLU A 41 21.79 9.16 2.25
CA GLU A 41 22.40 10.11 1.31
C GLU A 41 23.66 9.55 0.66
N THR A 42 24.46 8.79 1.42
CA THR A 42 25.65 8.10 0.90
C THR A 42 25.27 7.05 -0.14
N LEU A 43 24.25 6.22 0.13
CA LEU A 43 23.72 5.25 -0.84
C LEU A 43 23.14 5.94 -2.08
N ILE A 44 22.41 7.05 -1.91
CA ILE A 44 21.83 7.83 -3.00
C ILE A 44 22.94 8.38 -3.93
N GLY A 45 24.02 8.91 -3.34
CA GLY A 45 25.16 9.46 -4.08
C GLY A 45 26.00 8.40 -4.81
N SER A 46 25.87 7.13 -4.46
CA SER A 46 26.62 6.04 -5.11
C SER A 46 26.13 5.78 -6.53
N ALA A 47 27.06 5.75 -7.48
CA ALA A 47 26.78 5.35 -8.86
C ALA A 47 26.49 3.84 -8.99
N ALA A 48 26.94 3.03 -8.03
CA ALA A 48 26.71 1.58 -8.01
C ALA A 48 25.29 1.20 -7.54
N ILE A 49 24.59 2.14 -6.89
CA ILE A 49 23.23 1.96 -6.40
C ILE A 49 22.25 2.55 -7.41
N GLU A 50 21.41 1.71 -7.98
CA GLU A 50 20.37 2.11 -8.93
C GLU A 50 19.17 2.74 -8.21
N ARG A 51 18.71 2.08 -7.14
CA ARG A 51 17.54 2.51 -6.36
C ARG A 51 17.82 2.41 -4.87
N VAL A 52 17.31 3.39 -4.12
CA VAL A 52 17.27 3.40 -2.66
C VAL A 52 15.82 3.63 -2.27
N TYR A 53 15.25 2.71 -1.52
CA TYR A 53 13.92 2.79 -0.94
C TYR A 53 14.02 3.08 0.56
N ALA A 54 13.45 4.19 1.00
CA ALA A 54 13.29 4.53 2.41
C ALA A 54 11.99 3.91 2.94
N ILE A 55 12.15 2.84 3.74
CA ILE A 55 11.02 2.04 4.25
C ILE A 55 10.45 2.65 5.53
N ASP A 56 11.30 2.93 6.51
CA ASP A 56 10.96 3.58 7.79
C ASP A 56 12.19 4.31 8.35
N GLY A 57 12.30 4.59 9.65
CA GLY A 57 13.51 5.17 10.24
C GLY A 57 14.76 4.26 10.19
N HIS A 58 14.58 2.94 10.30
CA HIS A 58 15.64 1.97 10.52
C HIS A 58 15.87 1.01 9.35
N HIS A 59 15.02 1.01 8.33
CA HIS A 59 15.10 0.07 7.23
C HIS A 59 15.26 0.78 5.89
N THR A 60 16.13 0.22 5.04
CA THR A 60 16.32 0.67 3.66
C THR A 60 16.40 -0.56 2.76
N LEU A 61 15.73 -0.54 1.62
CA LEU A 61 15.97 -1.51 0.55
C LEU A 61 16.76 -0.85 -0.56
N VAL A 62 17.80 -1.50 -1.06
CA VAL A 62 18.62 -1.00 -2.17
C VAL A 62 18.67 -1.97 -3.32
N ILE A 63 18.73 -1.42 -4.54
CA ILE A 63 18.94 -2.15 -5.79
C ILE A 63 20.24 -1.62 -6.40
N GLY A 64 21.11 -2.51 -6.88
CA GLY A 64 22.40 -2.14 -7.46
C GLY A 64 23.55 -2.68 -6.62
N ALA A 65 24.42 -3.46 -7.29
CA ALA A 65 25.73 -4.04 -6.96
C ALA A 65 26.18 -4.25 -5.49
N ASP A 66 27.14 -5.17 -5.32
CA ASP A 66 27.76 -5.62 -4.06
C ASP A 66 28.41 -4.52 -3.17
N ALA A 67 28.35 -3.24 -3.55
CA ALA A 67 28.88 -2.10 -2.81
C ALA A 67 28.22 -1.86 -1.44
N VAL A 68 27.09 -2.52 -1.15
CA VAL A 68 26.52 -2.57 0.21
C VAL A 68 27.49 -3.25 1.19
N LEU A 69 28.30 -4.20 0.72
CA LEU A 69 29.25 -4.96 1.53
C LEU A 69 30.46 -4.15 1.99
N SER A 70 30.69 -2.95 1.45
CA SER A 70 31.78 -2.06 1.86
C SER A 70 31.33 -0.91 2.76
N VAL A 71 30.05 -0.83 3.12
CA VAL A 71 29.54 0.20 4.04
C VAL A 71 29.73 -0.28 5.48
N ASP A 72 30.98 -0.24 5.92
CA ASP A 72 31.35 -0.48 7.32
C ASP A 72 30.92 0.75 8.14
N ASN A 73 29.85 0.62 8.93
CA ASN A 73 29.45 1.42 10.11
C ASN A 73 27.92 1.29 10.37
N GLY A 74 27.49 0.32 11.18
CA GLY A 74 26.13 0.29 11.77
C GLY A 74 25.00 -0.15 10.83
N ILE A 75 25.33 -0.91 9.77
CA ILE A 75 24.37 -1.50 8.84
C ILE A 75 24.40 -3.01 8.99
N THR A 76 23.22 -3.61 9.16
CA THR A 76 23.03 -5.06 9.10
C THR A 76 22.25 -5.42 7.83
N ILE A 77 22.79 -6.32 7.01
CA ILE A 77 22.02 -6.92 5.91
C ILE A 77 21.06 -7.94 6.54
N ILE A 78 19.76 -7.64 6.53
CA ILE A 78 18.73 -8.56 7.02
C ILE A 78 18.47 -9.64 5.97
N LYS A 79 18.47 -9.25 4.69
CA LYS A 79 18.15 -10.16 3.59
C LYS A 79 18.83 -9.74 2.31
N LYS A 80 19.37 -10.73 1.59
CA LYS A 80 19.86 -10.61 0.22
C LYS A 80 18.84 -11.27 -0.71
N TYR A 81 18.43 -10.55 -1.74
CA TYR A 81 17.61 -11.10 -2.82
C TYR A 81 18.55 -11.37 -3.98
N GLU A 82 18.76 -12.66 -4.28
CA GLU A 82 19.67 -13.08 -5.33
C GLU A 82 19.17 -12.66 -6.71
N GLN A 83 20.12 -12.46 -7.62
CA GLN A 83 19.84 -12.22 -9.02
C GLN A 83 19.15 -13.46 -9.61
N GLY A 84 18.02 -13.25 -10.29
CA GLY A 84 17.26 -14.31 -10.96
C GLY A 84 16.70 -13.84 -12.29
N GLU A 85 16.03 -14.73 -13.04
CA GLU A 85 15.43 -14.38 -14.35
C GLU A 85 14.52 -13.14 -14.28
N ILE A 86 13.94 -12.84 -13.12
CA ILE A 86 13.01 -11.73 -12.93
C ILE A 86 13.64 -10.52 -12.22
N ALA A 87 14.72 -10.69 -11.46
CA ALA A 87 15.42 -9.61 -10.76
C ALA A 87 16.83 -9.46 -11.38
N PRO A 88 17.02 -8.55 -12.36
CA PRO A 88 18.24 -8.50 -13.16
C PRO A 88 19.47 -8.03 -12.37
N VAL A 89 19.26 -7.49 -11.16
CA VAL A 89 20.30 -6.86 -10.31
C VAL A 89 20.00 -7.24 -8.86
N PRO A 90 21.01 -7.58 -8.03
CA PRO A 90 20.79 -7.94 -6.64
C PRO A 90 20.14 -6.81 -5.85
N ALA A 91 19.33 -7.20 -4.86
CA ALA A 91 18.72 -6.30 -3.92
C ALA A 91 19.11 -6.68 -2.48
N TYR A 92 19.14 -5.68 -1.61
CA TYR A 92 19.50 -5.86 -0.19
C TYR A 92 18.52 -5.12 0.70
N LEU A 93 17.95 -5.82 1.68
CA LEU A 93 17.20 -5.22 2.78
C LEU A 93 18.15 -4.99 3.96
N LEU A 94 18.28 -3.73 4.35
CA LEU A 94 19.23 -3.24 5.33
C LEU A 94 18.49 -2.76 6.58
N ARG A 95 19.08 -3.02 7.75
CA ARG A 95 18.73 -2.41 9.03
C ARG A 95 19.85 -1.48 9.48
N HIS A 96 19.47 -0.34 10.04
CA HIS A 96 20.36 0.67 10.60
C HIS A 96 20.13 0.76 12.11
N ASP A 97 21.21 0.85 12.87
CA ASP A 97 21.13 0.97 14.33
C ASP A 97 20.51 2.31 14.75
N LEU A 98 20.76 3.37 13.96
CA LEU A 98 20.23 4.71 14.19
C LEU A 98 19.21 5.08 13.12
N ALA A 99 18.14 5.75 13.54
CA ALA A 99 17.13 6.26 12.64
C ALA A 99 17.75 7.22 11.61
N GLN A 100 17.43 7.01 10.34
CA GLN A 100 17.92 7.77 9.20
C GLN A 100 16.84 8.71 8.69
N PRO A 101 17.21 9.90 8.16
CA PRO A 101 16.26 10.80 7.53
C PRO A 101 15.56 10.11 6.34
N PHE A 102 14.32 10.51 6.06
CA PHE A 102 13.59 10.00 4.91
C PHE A 102 14.19 10.56 3.62
N ALA A 103 14.97 9.74 2.92
CA ALA A 103 15.61 10.09 1.65
C ALA A 103 15.67 8.85 0.76
N PHE A 104 15.27 8.97 -0.51
CA PHE A 104 15.21 7.85 -1.44
C PHE A 104 15.75 8.24 -2.82
N LYS A 105 16.20 7.24 -3.59
CA LYS A 105 16.62 7.38 -4.98
C LYS A 105 15.75 6.43 -5.79
N ASN A 106 14.79 6.99 -6.51
CA ASN A 106 13.96 6.19 -7.39
C ASN A 106 13.59 7.01 -8.63
N PRO A 107 14.17 6.69 -9.81
CA PRO A 107 13.89 7.45 -11.03
C PRO A 107 12.43 7.32 -11.49
N ALA A 108 11.69 6.29 -11.05
CA ALA A 108 10.29 6.11 -11.39
C ALA A 108 9.36 7.07 -10.63
N ILE A 109 9.80 7.62 -9.50
CA ILE A 109 8.98 8.51 -8.67
C ILE A 109 9.29 9.95 -9.05
N THR A 110 8.45 10.52 -9.90
CA THR A 110 8.49 11.95 -10.27
C THR A 110 7.56 12.74 -9.35
N GLY A 111 7.86 14.01 -9.06
CA GLY A 111 7.38 14.81 -7.92
C GLY A 111 5.86 14.96 -7.67
N ASN A 112 5.00 14.32 -8.45
CA ASN A 112 3.56 14.19 -8.19
C ASN A 112 3.28 12.95 -7.34
N LEU A 113 3.57 13.05 -6.03
CA LEU A 113 3.53 11.91 -5.11
C LEU A 113 2.12 11.30 -4.93
N LEU A 114 1.04 12.10 -5.04
CA LEU A 114 -0.34 11.62 -5.22
C LEU A 114 -1.15 12.70 -5.96
N PRO A 115 -2.12 12.34 -6.83
CA PRO A 115 -3.02 13.31 -7.42
C PRO A 115 -3.98 13.82 -6.34
N THR A 116 -4.13 15.15 -6.29
CA THR A 116 -5.14 15.86 -5.49
C THR A 116 -6.55 15.74 -6.09
N THR A 117 -6.68 15.20 -7.31
CA THR A 117 -7.95 15.09 -8.03
C THR A 117 -7.98 13.85 -8.92
N GLY A 118 -8.79 12.85 -8.55
CA GLY A 118 -9.10 11.66 -9.37
C GLY A 118 -8.89 10.32 -8.65
N ASN A 119 -9.88 9.41 -8.75
CA ASN A 119 -9.92 8.10 -8.07
C ASN A 119 -8.97 7.03 -8.67
N LYS A 120 -8.02 7.41 -9.51
CA LYS A 120 -7.07 6.51 -10.15
C LYS A 120 -5.72 7.19 -10.31
N ILE A 121 -4.73 6.70 -9.59
CA ILE A 121 -3.35 6.81 -10.04
C ILE A 121 -3.17 5.71 -11.07
N THR A 122 -3.29 6.07 -12.34
CA THR A 122 -2.55 5.29 -13.33
C THR A 122 -1.11 5.71 -13.09
N PHE A 123 -0.30 4.85 -12.45
CA PHE A 123 1.14 5.01 -12.53
C PHE A 123 1.43 4.94 -14.03
N GLY A 124 1.58 6.12 -14.62
CA GLY A 124 1.41 6.34 -16.05
C GLY A 124 2.42 5.50 -16.80
N SER A 125 1.99 5.00 -17.96
CA SER A 125 2.68 4.67 -19.22
C SER A 125 4.21 4.85 -19.37
N LEU A 126 5.02 4.78 -18.33
CA LEU A 126 6.43 5.19 -18.28
C LEU A 126 7.34 4.11 -17.71
N ILE A 127 6.79 3.01 -17.21
CA ILE A 127 7.61 1.85 -16.87
C ILE A 127 7.49 0.88 -18.03
N ASN A 128 8.47 0.95 -18.94
CA ASN A 128 8.72 -0.17 -19.84
C ASN A 128 8.85 -1.42 -18.96
N ALA A 129 8.02 -2.41 -19.24
CA ALA A 129 7.69 -3.58 -18.42
C ALA A 129 8.85 -4.57 -18.13
N LYS A 130 10.09 -4.11 -18.24
CA LYS A 130 11.30 -4.88 -17.93
C LYS A 130 11.87 -4.59 -16.54
N ASP A 131 11.37 -3.57 -15.84
CA ASP A 131 11.90 -3.24 -14.51
C ASP A 131 11.22 -4.08 -13.42
N ALA A 132 11.98 -5.00 -12.86
CA ALA A 132 11.58 -6.00 -11.86
C ALA A 132 10.91 -5.47 -10.59
N TYR A 133 10.91 -4.16 -10.33
CA TYR A 133 10.68 -3.57 -9.01
C TYR A 133 9.47 -2.64 -8.91
N VAL A 134 8.53 -2.71 -9.87
CA VAL A 134 7.34 -1.82 -9.90
C VAL A 134 6.56 -1.83 -8.59
N GLU A 135 6.41 -2.97 -7.92
CA GLU A 135 5.68 -3.05 -6.64
C GLU A 135 6.33 -2.20 -5.55
N LEU A 136 7.66 -2.20 -5.50
CA LEU A 136 8.44 -1.41 -4.54
C LEU A 136 8.34 0.08 -4.87
N ASP A 137 8.32 0.43 -6.15
CA ASP A 137 8.11 1.80 -6.62
C ASP A 137 6.75 2.35 -6.19
N LEU A 138 5.69 1.54 -6.35
CA LEU A 138 4.34 1.86 -5.90
C LEU A 138 4.28 2.08 -4.37
N ALA A 139 4.86 1.16 -3.60
CA ALA A 139 4.87 1.24 -2.15
C ALA A 139 5.68 2.44 -1.65
N GLN A 140 6.84 2.73 -2.25
CA GLN A 140 7.67 3.88 -1.91
C GLN A 140 6.96 5.20 -2.22
N GLN A 141 6.22 5.28 -3.33
CA GLN A 141 5.43 6.47 -3.63
C GLN A 141 4.33 6.69 -2.59
N ALA A 142 3.67 5.62 -2.13
CA ALA A 142 2.71 5.70 -1.04
C ALA A 142 3.34 6.23 0.25
N ILE A 143 4.51 5.69 0.65
CA ILE A 143 5.22 6.14 1.86
C ILE A 143 5.60 7.62 1.71
N ALA A 144 6.25 8.01 0.61
CA ALA A 144 6.69 9.38 0.38
C ALA A 144 5.54 10.39 0.45
N ALA A 145 4.36 10.00 -0.02
CA ALA A 145 3.17 10.83 0.07
C ALA A 145 2.63 10.95 1.51
N CYS A 146 2.68 9.87 2.29
CA CYS A 146 2.24 9.86 3.68
C CYS A 146 3.19 10.65 4.59
N GLU A 147 4.49 10.47 4.42
CA GLU A 147 5.56 11.21 5.10
C GLU A 147 5.43 12.72 4.87
N LYS A 148 5.13 13.14 3.62
CA LYS A 148 4.92 14.56 3.29
C LYS A 148 3.78 15.20 4.11
N THR A 149 2.82 14.40 4.55
CA THR A 149 1.69 14.85 5.39
C THR A 149 1.87 14.58 6.88
N GLY A 150 3.01 14.04 7.30
CA GLY A 150 3.23 13.59 8.68
C GLY A 150 2.24 12.51 9.12
N GLY A 151 1.84 11.63 8.20
CA GLY A 151 0.96 10.51 8.50
C GLY A 151 1.71 9.22 8.81
N ASP A 152 1.01 8.26 9.40
CA ASP A 152 1.47 6.92 9.70
C ASP A 152 1.02 5.95 8.60
N MET A 153 1.99 5.24 8.01
CA MET A 153 1.71 4.24 6.99
C MET A 153 1.44 2.87 7.61
N THR A 154 0.36 2.21 7.19
CA THR A 154 0.06 0.81 7.52
C THR A 154 0.00 -0.02 6.25
N PHE A 155 0.70 -1.16 6.23
CA PHE A 155 0.61 -2.12 5.14
C PHE A 155 -0.24 -3.32 5.51
N VAL A 156 -0.96 -3.86 4.53
CA VAL A 156 -1.71 -5.11 4.65
C VAL A 156 -1.37 -6.01 3.46
N ILE A 157 -0.85 -7.19 3.76
CA ILE A 157 -0.44 -8.19 2.76
C ILE A 157 -1.16 -9.53 3.01
N PRO A 158 -1.33 -10.38 1.99
CA PRO A 158 -1.84 -11.73 2.18
C PRO A 158 -0.73 -12.62 2.73
N LYS A 159 -0.97 -13.22 3.90
CA LYS A 159 -0.13 -14.28 4.46
C LYS A 159 -0.85 -15.62 4.29
N ALA A 160 -0.14 -16.59 3.71
CA ALA A 160 -0.65 -17.94 3.55
C ALA A 160 -0.03 -18.89 4.59
N SER A 161 -0.82 -19.84 5.09
CA SER A 161 -0.35 -21.00 5.84
C SER A 161 -1.19 -22.21 5.43
N GLY A 162 -0.55 -23.20 4.82
CA GLY A 162 -1.24 -24.32 4.19
C GLY A 162 -2.25 -23.83 3.15
N ASN A 163 -3.52 -24.20 3.34
CA ASN A 163 -4.64 -23.81 2.48
C ASN A 163 -5.30 -22.48 2.87
N TYR A 164 -4.89 -21.86 3.97
CA TYR A 164 -5.47 -20.61 4.47
C TYR A 164 -4.68 -19.41 3.97
N ALA A 165 -5.38 -18.36 3.51
CA ALA A 165 -4.79 -17.07 3.20
C ALA A 165 -5.60 -15.96 3.87
N ARG A 166 -4.93 -15.11 4.65
CA ARG A 166 -5.57 -13.99 5.34
C ARG A 166 -4.80 -12.71 5.06
N LEU A 167 -5.53 -11.60 5.03
CA LEU A 167 -4.91 -10.28 5.02
C LEU A 167 -4.39 -9.96 6.42
N VAL A 168 -3.12 -9.60 6.51
CA VAL A 168 -2.41 -9.34 7.75
C VAL A 168 -1.80 -7.96 7.68
N SER A 169 -2.02 -7.15 8.71
CA SER A 169 -1.30 -5.90 8.87
C SER A 169 0.12 -6.19 9.32
N VAL A 170 1.07 -5.60 8.62
CA VAL A 170 2.50 -5.81 8.83
C VAL A 170 3.22 -4.47 8.88
N ASP A 171 4.40 -4.45 9.48
CA ASP A 171 5.29 -3.29 9.37
C ASP A 171 5.79 -3.11 7.93
N ALA A 172 6.35 -1.93 7.66
CA ALA A 172 6.80 -1.56 6.32
C ALA A 172 7.96 -2.46 5.84
N ALA A 173 8.85 -2.92 6.72
CA ALA A 173 9.97 -3.77 6.34
C ALA A 173 9.50 -5.15 5.85
N VAL A 174 8.56 -5.77 6.55
CA VAL A 174 7.91 -7.03 6.15
C VAL A 174 7.10 -6.86 4.88
N ALA A 175 6.41 -5.72 4.70
CA ALA A 175 5.73 -5.42 3.45
C ALA A 175 6.72 -5.31 2.27
N PHE A 176 7.83 -4.60 2.42
CA PHE A 176 8.84 -4.49 1.37
C PHE A 176 9.51 -5.83 1.07
N ASP A 177 9.78 -6.65 2.08
CA ASP A 177 10.28 -8.02 1.87
C ASP A 177 9.29 -8.87 1.06
N TYR A 178 8.00 -8.79 1.40
CA TYR A 178 6.94 -9.44 0.65
C TYR A 178 6.89 -8.97 -0.81
N LEU A 179 6.90 -7.65 -1.04
CA LEU A 179 6.83 -7.07 -2.38
C LEU A 179 8.07 -7.36 -3.23
N ALA A 180 9.25 -7.45 -2.61
CA ALA A 180 10.49 -7.80 -3.29
C ALA A 180 10.50 -9.27 -3.75
N GLN A 181 10.00 -10.19 -2.92
CA GLN A 181 9.89 -11.62 -3.27
C GLN A 181 8.79 -11.90 -4.30
N GLU A 182 7.67 -11.19 -4.17
CA GLU A 182 6.48 -11.41 -4.98
C GLU A 182 6.42 -10.49 -6.20
N ALA A 183 7.50 -9.78 -6.53
CA ALA A 183 7.54 -8.81 -7.62
C ALA A 183 7.13 -9.40 -8.99
N VAL A 184 7.27 -10.73 -9.15
CA VAL A 184 6.89 -11.51 -10.33
C VAL A 184 5.39 -11.84 -10.37
N ARG A 185 4.76 -11.93 -9.20
CA ARG A 185 3.40 -12.42 -9.02
C ARG A 185 2.44 -11.23 -8.95
N ASP A 186 1.28 -11.38 -9.58
CA ASP A 186 0.19 -10.39 -9.46
C ASP A 186 -0.44 -10.47 -8.07
N THR A 187 0.28 -10.00 -7.05
CA THR A 187 -0.11 -10.11 -5.65
C THR A 187 -1.00 -8.96 -5.21
N THR A 188 -2.04 -9.23 -4.43
CA THR A 188 -2.84 -8.14 -3.84
C THR A 188 -2.14 -7.60 -2.60
N TRP A 189 -2.08 -6.28 -2.44
CA TRP A 189 -1.66 -5.64 -1.20
C TRP A 189 -2.33 -4.28 -1.04
N PHE A 190 -2.34 -3.79 0.20
CA PHE A 190 -2.90 -2.50 0.55
C PHE A 190 -1.88 -1.70 1.35
N ALA A 191 -1.87 -0.39 1.16
CA ALA A 191 -1.17 0.55 2.01
C ALA A 191 -2.14 1.68 2.39
N ALA A 192 -2.21 2.04 3.65
CA ALA A 192 -3.09 3.09 4.13
C ALA A 192 -2.30 4.11 4.95
N CYS A 193 -2.45 5.38 4.60
CA CYS A 193 -1.92 6.48 5.38
C CYS A 193 -3.00 7.01 6.32
N SER A 194 -2.75 6.98 7.63
CA SER A 194 -3.54 7.71 8.62
C SER A 194 -2.81 8.99 9.00
N SER A 195 -3.53 10.09 9.17
CA SER A 195 -2.96 11.35 9.68
C SER A 195 -3.90 11.90 10.73
N GLU A 196 -3.36 12.21 11.92
CA GLU A 196 -4.13 12.85 12.98
C GLU A 196 -4.47 14.29 12.58
N GLY A 197 -5.75 14.66 12.66
CA GLY A 197 -6.20 16.04 12.44
C GLY A 197 -6.31 16.49 10.98
N ASN A 198 -5.91 15.69 9.98
CA ASN A 198 -6.09 16.04 8.57
C ASN A 198 -6.73 14.90 7.76
N SER A 199 -8.06 14.93 7.64
CA SER A 199 -8.81 13.93 6.85
C SER A 199 -8.46 13.94 5.36
N LEU A 200 -7.91 15.04 4.83
CA LEU A 200 -7.47 15.14 3.42
C LEU A 200 -6.11 14.47 3.18
N SER A 201 -5.36 14.18 4.23
CA SER A 201 -4.09 13.46 4.19
C SER A 201 -4.25 11.94 4.31
N ARG A 202 -5.47 11.46 4.58
CA ARG A 202 -5.78 10.04 4.67
C ARG A 202 -5.95 9.48 3.26
N PHE A 203 -5.35 8.34 2.97
CA PHE A 203 -5.58 7.65 1.69
C PHE A 203 -5.30 6.15 1.80
N LEU A 204 -5.98 5.39 0.93
CA LEU A 204 -5.78 3.96 0.74
C LEU A 204 -5.22 3.74 -0.66
N VAL A 205 -4.10 3.05 -0.75
CA VAL A 205 -3.57 2.45 -1.96
C VAL A 205 -3.98 0.99 -1.98
N GLU A 206 -4.57 0.58 -3.10
CA GLU A 206 -5.06 -0.77 -3.32
C GLU A 206 -4.50 -1.29 -4.65
N LYS A 207 -3.60 -2.25 -4.55
CA LYS A 207 -3.12 -2.99 -5.70
C LYS A 207 -3.90 -4.30 -5.74
N TYR A 208 -4.88 -4.38 -6.65
CA TYR A 208 -5.72 -5.56 -6.84
C TYR A 208 -5.05 -6.60 -7.75
N TYR A 209 -5.49 -7.86 -7.62
CA TYR A 209 -5.43 -8.89 -8.65
C TYR A 209 -6.13 -8.39 -9.92
N GLY A 210 -5.38 -7.72 -10.77
CA GLY A 210 -5.82 -7.27 -12.07
C GLY A 210 -5.14 -8.18 -13.07
N HIS A 211 -5.74 -9.34 -13.34
CA HIS A 211 -5.30 -10.31 -14.33
C HIS A 211 -5.44 -9.75 -15.76
N LYS A 212 -4.84 -8.60 -16.02
CA LYS A 212 -4.57 -8.11 -17.35
C LYS A 212 -3.15 -8.55 -17.66
N ALA A 213 -3.00 -9.22 -18.80
CA ALA A 213 -1.74 -9.31 -19.53
C ALA A 213 -1.30 -7.91 -20.04
N SER A 214 -1.47 -6.88 -19.20
CA SER A 214 -1.00 -5.55 -19.47
C SER A 214 0.40 -5.45 -18.88
N PRO A 215 1.38 -4.94 -19.64
CA PRO A 215 2.71 -4.63 -19.11
C PRO A 215 2.69 -3.62 -17.96
N VAL A 216 1.58 -2.91 -17.77
CA VAL A 216 1.43 -1.83 -16.81
C VAL A 216 0.77 -2.36 -15.55
N LYS A 217 1.53 -2.42 -14.46
CA LYS A 217 0.96 -2.64 -13.13
C LYS A 217 0.32 -1.33 -12.65
N THR A 218 -0.88 -1.42 -12.08
CA THR A 218 -1.63 -0.25 -11.61
C THR A 218 -2.13 -0.47 -10.19
N ALA A 219 -2.11 0.59 -9.38
CA ALA A 219 -2.74 0.63 -8.07
C ALA A 219 -3.84 1.69 -8.07
N LYS A 220 -4.94 1.45 -7.35
CA LYS A 220 -5.98 2.44 -7.12
C LYS A 220 -5.67 3.22 -5.86
N VAL A 221 -6.01 4.51 -5.85
CA VAL A 221 -5.90 5.34 -4.65
C VAL A 221 -7.26 5.91 -4.30
N PHE A 222 -7.64 5.76 -3.04
CA PHE A 222 -8.88 6.26 -2.47
C PHE A 222 -8.54 7.35 -1.45
N PRO A 223 -8.65 8.65 -1.82
CA PRO A 223 -8.43 9.73 -0.88
C PRO A 223 -9.52 9.76 0.20
N GLY A 224 -9.17 10.23 1.39
CA GLY A 224 -10.05 10.31 2.57
C GLY A 224 -10.36 8.97 3.23
N ARG A 225 -9.78 7.87 2.75
CA ARG A 225 -10.02 6.51 3.24
C ARG A 225 -8.72 5.90 3.77
N THR A 226 -8.80 5.09 4.80
CA THR A 226 -7.73 4.22 5.31
C THR A 226 -8.09 2.76 5.03
N LEU A 227 -8.10 1.89 6.04
CA LEU A 227 -8.43 0.47 5.87
C LEU A 227 -9.93 0.16 6.08
N GLU A 228 -10.80 1.16 6.09
CA GLU A 228 -12.25 0.95 6.20
C GLU A 228 -12.72 -0.04 5.12
N GLY A 229 -13.36 -1.13 5.55
CA GLY A 229 -13.84 -2.16 4.65
C GLY A 229 -12.83 -3.22 4.23
N ILE A 230 -11.58 -3.14 4.67
CA ILE A 230 -10.59 -4.20 4.47
C ILE A 230 -10.57 -5.07 5.73
N ALA A 231 -10.95 -6.34 5.60
CA ALA A 231 -10.92 -7.28 6.72
C ALA A 231 -9.51 -7.88 6.85
N TYR A 232 -8.76 -7.43 7.85
CA TYR A 232 -7.40 -7.92 8.14
C TYR A 232 -7.23 -8.24 9.64
N VAL A 233 -6.17 -8.97 9.97
CA VAL A 233 -5.72 -9.21 11.36
C VAL A 233 -4.35 -8.62 11.59
N ARG A 234 -3.99 -8.32 12.83
CA ARG A 234 -2.63 -7.89 13.19
C ARG A 234 -1.69 -9.09 13.31
N GLU A 235 -2.20 -10.20 13.83
CA GLU A 235 -1.45 -11.43 14.00
C GLU A 235 -2.17 -12.57 13.27
N PHE A 236 -1.41 -13.34 12.51
CA PHE A 236 -1.93 -14.51 11.83
C PHE A 236 -1.45 -15.76 12.54
N THR A 237 -2.33 -16.32 13.35
CA THR A 237 -2.21 -17.70 13.81
C THR A 237 -3.01 -18.56 12.84
N ALA A 238 -2.33 -19.46 12.14
CA ALA A 238 -3.01 -20.39 11.26
C ALA A 238 -3.95 -21.26 12.11
N PRO A 239 -5.24 -21.41 11.73
CA PRO A 239 -6.08 -22.40 12.37
C PRO A 239 -5.48 -23.79 12.13
N ALA A 240 -5.72 -24.72 13.06
CA ALA A 240 -5.40 -26.12 12.83
C ALA A 240 -6.00 -26.56 11.49
N GLU A 241 -5.25 -27.31 10.68
CA GLU A 241 -5.71 -27.76 9.37
C GLU A 241 -6.89 -28.72 9.52
N THR A 242 -8.09 -28.16 9.53
CA THR A 242 -9.33 -28.91 9.30
C THR A 242 -9.66 -28.84 7.82
N GLU A 243 -9.90 -29.98 7.20
CA GLU A 243 -10.32 -30.07 5.81
C GLU A 243 -11.75 -29.50 5.70
N VAL A 244 -11.89 -28.23 5.31
CA VAL A 244 -13.20 -27.62 5.10
C VAL A 244 -13.63 -27.92 3.67
N LYS A 245 -14.56 -28.86 3.51
CA LYS A 245 -15.20 -29.13 2.23
C LYS A 245 -16.13 -27.95 1.90
N TYR A 246 -15.80 -27.15 0.89
CA TYR A 246 -16.63 -26.02 0.46
C TYR A 246 -18.05 -26.49 0.12
N ASN A 247 -19.04 -26.05 0.90
CA ASN A 247 -20.46 -26.25 0.62
C ASN A 247 -21.08 -24.91 0.18
N PRO A 248 -21.42 -24.73 -1.11
CA PRO A 248 -22.01 -23.49 -1.60
C PRO A 248 -23.26 -23.04 -0.82
N ALA A 249 -24.06 -23.98 -0.30
CA ALA A 249 -25.29 -23.67 0.43
C ALA A 249 -25.01 -23.06 1.80
N GLU A 250 -23.99 -23.57 2.51
CA GLU A 250 -23.60 -23.06 3.83
C GLU A 250 -23.03 -21.64 3.75
N HIS A 251 -22.34 -21.32 2.66
CA HIS A 251 -21.71 -20.01 2.46
C HIS A 251 -22.63 -18.91 1.91
N ALA A 252 -23.95 -19.14 1.83
CA ALA A 252 -24.89 -18.19 1.24
C ALA A 252 -25.08 -16.92 2.08
N ALA A 253 -25.09 -17.06 3.41
CA ALA A 253 -25.22 -15.96 4.33
C ALA A 253 -24.00 -15.03 4.28
N GLU A 254 -22.81 -15.60 4.22
CA GLU A 254 -21.53 -14.88 4.12
C GLU A 254 -21.46 -14.10 2.81
N ARG A 255 -21.94 -14.68 1.69
CA ARG A 255 -22.04 -13.95 0.41
C ARG A 255 -23.01 -12.78 0.49
N ALA A 256 -24.14 -12.93 1.18
CA ALA A 256 -25.12 -11.85 1.34
C ALA A 256 -24.56 -10.72 2.23
N LEU A 257 -23.91 -11.06 3.35
CA LEU A 257 -23.21 -10.12 4.23
C LEU A 257 -22.11 -9.37 3.49
N ALA A 258 -21.28 -10.10 2.73
CA ALA A 258 -20.32 -9.56 1.79
C ALA A 258 -20.95 -8.52 0.86
N ALA A 259 -22.07 -8.85 0.21
CA ALA A 259 -22.75 -7.92 -0.68
C ALA A 259 -23.22 -6.64 0.03
N GLN A 260 -23.74 -6.77 1.25
CA GLN A 260 -24.16 -5.62 2.08
C GLN A 260 -22.99 -4.71 2.44
N GLU A 261 -21.85 -5.31 2.84
CA GLU A 261 -20.61 -4.59 3.16
C GLU A 261 -20.12 -3.76 1.94
N ALA A 262 -20.00 -4.38 0.76
CA ALA A 262 -19.65 -3.65 -0.47
C ALA A 262 -20.61 -2.50 -0.79
N ALA A 263 -21.92 -2.73 -0.64
CA ALA A 263 -22.95 -1.74 -0.92
C ALA A 263 -22.89 -0.56 0.04
N ALA A 264 -22.69 -0.82 1.33
CA ALA A 264 -22.56 0.20 2.36
C ALA A 264 -21.33 1.08 2.15
N MET A 265 -20.21 0.49 1.73
CA MET A 265 -18.96 1.22 1.46
C MET A 265 -18.95 1.91 0.10
N LYS A 266 -19.86 1.52 -0.82
CA LYS A 266 -19.83 1.92 -2.25
C LYS A 266 -18.47 1.66 -2.91
N SER A 267 -17.76 0.63 -2.45
CA SER A 267 -16.42 0.28 -2.92
C SER A 267 -16.22 -1.23 -3.00
N GLY A 268 -15.09 -1.67 -3.57
CA GLY A 268 -14.66 -3.05 -3.45
C GLY A 268 -14.25 -3.38 -2.01
N PHE A 269 -14.37 -4.64 -1.63
CA PHE A 269 -13.87 -5.16 -0.36
C PHE A 269 -13.40 -6.61 -0.52
N VAL A 270 -12.53 -7.05 0.37
CA VAL A 270 -12.03 -8.42 0.43
C VAL A 270 -12.18 -8.94 1.86
N LYS A 271 -12.83 -10.08 2.02
CA LYS A 271 -13.03 -10.76 3.30
C LYS A 271 -12.63 -12.23 3.18
N PRO A 272 -11.56 -12.67 3.84
CA PRO A 272 -11.27 -14.08 4.00
C PRO A 272 -12.11 -14.67 5.14
N ASP A 273 -12.67 -15.86 4.92
CA ASP A 273 -13.29 -16.69 5.95
C ASP A 273 -12.89 -18.15 5.75
N GLY A 274 -12.10 -18.70 6.68
CA GLY A 274 -11.46 -20.00 6.54
C GLY A 274 -10.63 -20.13 5.25
N GLN A 275 -10.94 -21.16 4.44
CA GLN A 275 -10.28 -21.43 3.15
C GLN A 275 -10.93 -20.69 1.96
N VAL A 276 -11.91 -19.83 2.24
CA VAL A 276 -12.73 -19.16 1.24
C VAL A 276 -12.49 -17.66 1.28
N LYS A 277 -12.13 -17.08 0.14
CA LYS A 277 -11.98 -15.63 -0.05
C LYS A 277 -13.21 -15.06 -0.73
N TYR A 278 -13.83 -14.08 -0.10
CA TYR A 278 -14.93 -13.28 -0.66
C TYR A 278 -14.36 -11.94 -1.14
N THR A 279 -14.60 -11.60 -2.39
CA THR A 279 -14.22 -10.30 -2.97
C THR A 279 -15.47 -9.64 -3.51
N GLY A 280 -15.99 -8.63 -2.81
CA GLY A 280 -17.11 -7.85 -3.32
C GLY A 280 -16.66 -6.71 -4.21
N VAL A 281 -17.44 -6.46 -5.24
CA VAL A 281 -17.27 -5.38 -6.19
C VAL A 281 -18.57 -4.59 -6.25
N TYR A 282 -18.53 -3.35 -5.79
CA TYR A 282 -19.64 -2.41 -5.98
C TYR A 282 -19.70 -1.96 -7.45
N ASN A 283 -20.83 -2.23 -8.10
CA ASN A 283 -21.06 -1.96 -9.52
C ASN A 283 -21.98 -0.75 -9.77
N GLY A 284 -22.16 0.11 -8.77
CA GLY A 284 -23.04 1.28 -8.88
C GLY A 284 -24.49 1.01 -8.46
N GLU A 285 -25.37 1.96 -8.78
CA GLU A 285 -26.79 1.84 -8.47
C GLU A 285 -27.51 0.86 -9.41
N TYR A 286 -28.36 0.03 -8.84
CA TYR A 286 -29.21 -0.89 -9.57
C TYR A 286 -30.40 -0.13 -10.17
N LYS A 287 -30.36 0.12 -11.47
CA LYS A 287 -31.48 0.69 -12.26
C LYS A 287 -32.08 1.97 -11.65
N ASN A 288 -31.27 2.83 -11.03
CA ASN A 288 -31.70 4.07 -10.36
C ASN A 288 -32.80 3.88 -9.30
N THR A 289 -32.86 2.71 -8.66
CA THR A 289 -33.87 2.38 -7.63
C THR A 289 -33.47 2.78 -6.21
N GLY A 290 -32.33 3.44 -6.03
CA GLY A 290 -31.72 3.68 -4.71
C GLY A 290 -31.15 2.41 -4.06
N CYS A 291 -31.03 1.31 -4.81
CA CYS A 291 -30.37 0.07 -4.40
C CYS A 291 -28.99 -0.04 -5.05
N ALA A 292 -28.07 -0.74 -4.41
CA ALA A 292 -26.75 -1.06 -4.97
C ALA A 292 -26.80 -2.34 -5.81
N ARG A 293 -25.98 -2.40 -6.87
CA ARG A 293 -25.61 -3.65 -7.55
C ARG A 293 -24.22 -4.06 -7.07
N VAL A 294 -24.08 -5.29 -6.60
CA VAL A 294 -22.80 -5.82 -6.11
C VAL A 294 -22.54 -7.20 -6.71
N THR A 295 -21.29 -7.47 -7.08
CA THR A 295 -20.84 -8.82 -7.41
C THR A 295 -19.92 -9.32 -6.31
N VAL A 296 -20.23 -10.48 -5.71
CA VAL A 296 -19.35 -11.17 -4.76
C VAL A 296 -18.68 -12.33 -5.47
N LYS A 297 -17.35 -12.27 -5.58
CA LYS A 297 -16.53 -13.36 -6.08
C LYS A 297 -16.07 -14.20 -4.91
N VAL A 298 -16.27 -15.51 -5.01
CA VAL A 298 -15.84 -16.49 -4.02
C VAL A 298 -14.72 -17.32 -4.63
N THR A 299 -13.57 -17.36 -3.96
CA THR A 299 -12.41 -18.14 -4.39
C THR A 299 -11.99 -19.06 -3.25
N GLY A 300 -12.07 -20.38 -3.48
CA GLY A 300 -11.61 -21.39 -2.52
C GLY A 300 -10.43 -22.19 -3.07
N ARG A 301 -9.53 -22.65 -2.18
CA ARG A 301 -8.54 -23.69 -2.52
C ARG A 301 -9.12 -25.07 -2.16
N LEU A 302 -9.25 -25.95 -3.15
CA LEU A 302 -9.54 -27.37 -2.90
C LEU A 302 -8.25 -28.11 -2.51
N SER A 303 -8.29 -28.81 -1.38
CA SER A 303 -7.14 -29.44 -0.68
C SER A 303 -6.28 -30.39 -1.51
N LEU A 304 -6.76 -30.89 -2.65
CA LEU A 304 -6.13 -32.03 -3.34
C LEU A 304 -5.63 -31.77 -4.77
N ARG A 305 -5.93 -30.63 -5.41
CA ARG A 305 -5.59 -30.43 -6.85
C ARG A 305 -5.09 -29.04 -7.26
N ASN A 306 -4.86 -28.10 -6.33
CA ASN A 306 -4.51 -26.71 -6.67
C ASN A 306 -5.49 -26.02 -7.65
N THR A 307 -6.70 -26.57 -7.85
CA THR A 307 -7.72 -25.96 -8.69
C THR A 307 -8.47 -24.90 -7.87
N LEU A 308 -8.15 -23.64 -8.12
CA LEU A 308 -8.93 -22.50 -7.63
C LEU A 308 -10.28 -22.50 -8.34
N GLN A 309 -11.36 -22.87 -7.63
CA GLN A 309 -12.70 -22.57 -8.13
C GLN A 309 -13.03 -21.13 -7.75
N ALA A 310 -13.19 -20.29 -8.77
CA ALA A 310 -13.73 -18.94 -8.62
C ALA A 310 -15.16 -18.94 -9.15
N LYS A 311 -16.12 -18.56 -8.31
CA LYS A 311 -17.53 -18.34 -8.70
C LYS A 311 -17.91 -16.90 -8.39
N ALA A 312 -18.75 -16.30 -9.23
CA ALA A 312 -19.23 -14.93 -9.04
C ALA A 312 -20.75 -14.93 -8.84
N TYR A 313 -21.21 -14.18 -7.84
CA TYR A 313 -22.62 -14.09 -7.45
C TYR A 313 -23.04 -12.63 -7.48
N ASP A 314 -24.08 -12.32 -8.25
CA ASP A 314 -24.62 -10.97 -8.34
C ASP A 314 -25.72 -10.77 -7.29
N PHE A 315 -25.72 -9.58 -6.68
CA PHE A 315 -26.66 -9.17 -5.65
C PHE A 315 -27.24 -7.78 -5.95
N LYS A 316 -28.50 -7.60 -5.59
CA LYS A 316 -29.15 -6.31 -5.42
C LYS A 316 -29.25 -6.03 -3.93
N VAL A 317 -28.70 -4.91 -3.46
CA VAL A 317 -28.74 -4.55 -2.05
C VAL A 317 -29.57 -3.29 -1.84
N CYS A 318 -30.66 -3.41 -1.08
CA CYS A 318 -31.56 -2.30 -0.77
C CYS A 318 -31.70 -2.16 0.75
N LYS A 319 -31.45 -0.97 1.31
CA LYS A 319 -31.61 -0.71 2.75
C LYS A 319 -30.92 -1.77 3.64
N GLY A 320 -29.73 -2.20 3.24
CA GLY A 320 -28.97 -3.23 3.95
C GLY A 320 -29.46 -4.68 3.75
N LEU A 321 -30.42 -4.95 2.85
CA LEU A 321 -30.87 -6.30 2.53
C LEU A 321 -30.34 -6.73 1.15
N ALA A 322 -29.59 -7.84 1.10
CA ALA A 322 -29.05 -8.40 -0.14
C ALA A 322 -29.99 -9.45 -0.73
N ALA A 323 -30.43 -9.23 -1.97
CA ALA A 323 -31.19 -10.18 -2.77
C ALA A 323 -30.31 -10.76 -3.87
N PHE A 324 -30.22 -12.09 -3.93
CA PHE A 324 -29.45 -12.80 -4.95
C PHE A 324 -30.10 -12.63 -6.33
N LEU A 325 -29.30 -12.26 -7.33
CA LEU A 325 -29.75 -12.04 -8.71
C LEU A 325 -29.36 -13.18 -9.65
N GLY A 326 -28.30 -13.93 -9.33
CA GLY A 326 -27.82 -15.02 -10.16
C GLY A 326 -26.36 -15.35 -9.94
N GLU A 327 -26.00 -16.56 -10.33
CA GLU A 327 -24.62 -17.04 -10.38
C GLU A 327 -24.10 -16.91 -11.80
N ASN A 328 -22.87 -16.44 -11.96
CA ASN A 328 -22.22 -16.30 -13.25
C ASN A 328 -20.97 -17.20 -13.28
N ASP A 329 -21.05 -18.29 -14.07
CA ASP A 329 -19.91 -19.16 -14.39
C ASP A 329 -18.87 -18.47 -15.28
N ARG A 330 -19.29 -17.38 -15.95
CA ARG A 330 -18.37 -16.45 -16.58
C ARG A 330 -17.67 -15.63 -15.49
N VAL A 331 -16.63 -16.21 -14.89
CA VAL A 331 -15.47 -15.40 -14.51
C VAL A 331 -14.76 -14.99 -15.79
N ASP A 332 -15.46 -14.24 -16.66
CA ASP A 332 -14.74 -13.49 -17.67
C ASP A 332 -14.05 -12.36 -16.93
N MET A 333 -12.76 -12.56 -16.63
CA MET A 333 -11.90 -11.53 -16.06
C MET A 333 -11.86 -10.25 -16.92
N ARG A 334 -12.43 -10.25 -18.14
CA ARG A 334 -12.53 -9.09 -19.04
C ARG A 334 -13.65 -8.11 -18.69
N HIS A 335 -14.75 -8.53 -18.04
CA HIS A 335 -15.99 -7.71 -18.00
C HIS A 335 -16.12 -6.69 -16.85
N VAL A 336 -15.12 -6.54 -15.99
CA VAL A 336 -15.08 -5.42 -15.00
C VAL A 336 -14.68 -4.09 -15.68
N TYR A 337 -14.34 -4.08 -16.97
CA TYR A 337 -13.71 -2.92 -17.63
C TYR A 337 -14.60 -2.06 -18.54
N ALA A 338 -15.87 -2.39 -18.79
CA ALA A 338 -16.69 -1.64 -19.76
C ALA A 338 -17.70 -0.63 -19.16
N ALA A 339 -17.90 -0.59 -17.83
CA ALA A 339 -18.92 0.27 -17.22
C ALA A 339 -18.40 1.59 -16.60
N TYR A 340 -17.11 1.93 -16.79
CA TYR A 340 -16.51 3.15 -16.22
C TYR A 340 -15.83 4.04 -17.28
N THR A 341 -16.26 3.93 -18.52
CA THR A 341 -15.96 4.89 -19.60
C THR A 341 -17.27 5.44 -20.16
N LYS A 342 -17.95 6.25 -19.35
CA LYS A 342 -18.68 7.45 -19.76
C LYS A 342 -18.68 8.40 -18.56
#